data_AF-A0A6V8CH58-F1
#
_entry.id   AF-A0A6V8CH58-F1
#
_cell.length_a   1.000
_cell.length_b   1.000
_cell.length_c   1.000
_cell.angle_alpha   90.00
_cell.angle_beta   90.00
_cell.angle_gamma   90.00
#
_symmetry.space_group_name_H-M   'P 1'
#
loop_
_entity.id
_entity.type
_entity.pdbx_description
1 polymer ?
#
loop_
_entity_poly.entity_id
_entity_poly.type
_entity_poly.pdbx_seq_one_letter_code
_entity_poly.pdbx_strand_id
1 'polypeptide(L)'
;MQAGEDGAVDEKGELLPVLSKSATRMKYDKLIKAPLPQFSGEMPGSYFWTNFAYFLLRKILIGQFKSFECSGTNNIPSDRGSLCAAWHTNGLLDPISIMVNHPKKFVIGGRHDLATRPLLGFWARKLAMQPVVRKAEL
;
A
#
# COMPACT_ATOMS: atom_id res chain seq x y z
N MET A 1 -21.01 -0.69 20.03
CA MET A 1 -19.71 -1.31 20.34
C MET A 1 -18.74 -1.00 19.22
N GLN A 2 -17.50 -0.64 19.54
CA GLN A 2 -16.43 -0.71 18.54
C GLN A 2 -16.14 -2.20 18.30
N ALA A 3 -15.96 -2.60 17.04
CA ALA A 3 -15.54 -3.97 16.73
C ALA A 3 -14.15 -4.23 17.36
N GLY A 4 -14.01 -5.33 18.11
CA GLY A 4 -12.84 -5.66 18.91
C GLY A 4 -12.95 -5.35 20.42
N GLU A 5 -14.03 -4.73 20.90
CA GLU A 5 -14.37 -4.66 22.35
C GLU A 5 -15.28 -5.81 22.81
N ASP A 6 -15.63 -6.71 21.89
CA ASP A 6 -16.53 -7.86 22.07
C ASP A 6 -15.84 -9.11 22.62
N GLY A 7 -14.52 -9.04 22.85
CA GLY A 7 -13.73 -10.16 23.36
C GLY A 7 -13.48 -11.26 22.34
N ALA A 8 -13.71 -10.99 21.05
CA ALA A 8 -13.46 -11.94 19.98
C ALA A 8 -11.95 -12.28 19.89
N VAL A 9 -11.66 -13.57 19.70
CA VAL A 9 -10.29 -14.10 19.64
C VAL A 9 -9.97 -14.66 18.25
N ASP A 10 -8.70 -14.63 17.89
CA ASP A 10 -8.21 -15.25 16.67
C ASP A 10 -8.13 -16.78 16.77
N GLU A 11 -7.62 -17.44 15.72
CA GLU A 11 -7.44 -18.90 15.70
C GLU A 11 -6.43 -19.43 16.74
N LYS A 12 -5.60 -18.54 17.30
CA LYS A 12 -4.58 -18.84 18.31
C LYS A 12 -5.03 -18.46 19.73
N GLY A 13 -6.25 -17.94 19.89
CA GLY A 13 -6.80 -17.51 21.16
C GLY A 13 -6.35 -16.10 21.60
N GLU A 14 -5.71 -15.33 20.72
CA GLU A 14 -5.32 -13.95 21.00
C GLU A 14 -6.49 -12.99 20.73
N LEU A 15 -6.66 -11.97 21.57
CA LEU A 15 -7.73 -10.97 21.41
C LEU A 15 -7.55 -10.19 20.10
N LEU A 16 -8.65 -10.04 19.36
CA LEU A 16 -8.65 -9.23 18.15
C LEU A 16 -8.41 -7.75 18.48
N PRO A 17 -7.63 -7.02 17.67
CA PRO A 17 -7.32 -5.63 17.93
C PRO A 17 -8.57 -4.75 17.78
N VAL A 18 -8.72 -3.78 18.68
CA VAL A 18 -9.80 -2.78 18.62
C VAL A 18 -9.71 -2.00 17.31
N LEU A 19 -10.79 -2.06 16.52
CA LEU A 19 -10.86 -1.40 15.23
C LEU A 19 -11.22 0.08 15.37
N SER A 20 -10.60 0.92 14.51
CA SER A 20 -11.02 2.31 14.37
C SER A 20 -12.42 2.38 13.75
N LYS A 21 -13.18 3.46 14.03
CA LYS A 21 -14.54 3.69 13.49
C LYS A 21 -14.64 3.53 11.96
N SER A 22 -13.56 3.77 11.22
CA SER A 22 -13.51 3.59 9.77
C SER A 22 -13.23 2.15 9.35
N ALA A 23 -12.44 1.40 10.13
CA ALA A 23 -12.14 0.00 9.85
C ALA A 23 -13.34 -0.91 10.18
N THR A 24 -14.18 -0.51 11.15
CA THR A 24 -15.43 -1.22 11.48
C THR A 24 -16.48 -1.14 10.36
N ARG A 25 -16.42 -0.13 9.47
CA ARG A 25 -17.39 0.06 8.38
C ARG A 25 -16.78 -0.40 7.05
N MET A 26 -16.62 -1.71 6.89
CA MET A 26 -16.11 -2.27 5.65
C MET A 26 -17.09 -2.04 4.50
N LYS A 27 -16.59 -1.47 3.39
CA LYS A 27 -17.39 -1.26 2.16
C LYS A 27 -17.11 -2.39 1.17
N TYR A 28 -17.60 -3.59 1.49
CA TYR A 28 -17.31 -4.82 0.76
C TYR A 28 -17.50 -4.70 -0.76
N ASP A 29 -18.62 -4.12 -1.21
CA ASP A 29 -18.91 -3.90 -2.64
C ASP A 29 -17.85 -3.08 -3.38
N LYS A 30 -17.20 -2.13 -2.69
CA LYS A 30 -16.13 -1.32 -3.27
C LYS A 30 -14.79 -2.04 -3.29
N LEU A 31 -14.57 -2.99 -2.38
CA LEU A 31 -13.35 -3.77 -2.28
C LEU A 31 -13.29 -4.84 -3.37
N ILE A 32 -14.40 -5.54 -3.63
CA ILE A 32 -14.48 -6.50 -4.74
C ILE A 32 -14.29 -5.81 -6.10
N LYS A 33 -14.82 -4.60 -6.25
CA LYS A 33 -14.68 -3.80 -7.47
C LYS A 33 -13.31 -3.12 -7.58
N ALA A 34 -12.38 -3.35 -6.65
CA ALA A 34 -11.04 -2.81 -6.76
C ALA A 34 -10.37 -3.40 -8.02
N PRO A 35 -9.71 -2.57 -8.85
CA PRO A 35 -9.08 -3.05 -10.06
C PRO A 35 -7.92 -3.99 -9.70
N LEU A 36 -7.91 -5.15 -10.31
CA LEU A 36 -6.79 -6.07 -10.25
C LEU A 36 -5.56 -5.46 -10.95
N PRO A 37 -4.35 -5.80 -10.50
CA PRO A 37 -3.16 -5.32 -11.15
C PRO A 37 -3.05 -5.96 -12.54
N GLN A 38 -2.49 -5.21 -13.48
CA GLN A 38 -2.11 -5.74 -14.76
C GLN A 38 -0.87 -6.62 -14.57
N PHE A 39 -1.00 -7.90 -14.89
CA PHE A 39 0.10 -8.88 -14.82
C PHE A 39 0.94 -8.92 -16.10
N SER A 40 0.45 -8.29 -17.18
CA SER A 40 1.13 -8.16 -18.46
C SER A 40 1.58 -6.71 -18.67
N GLY A 41 2.86 -6.43 -18.43
CA GLY A 41 3.47 -5.11 -18.67
C GLY A 41 4.37 -4.63 -17.54
N GLU A 42 4.98 -3.46 -17.72
CA GLU A 42 5.90 -2.87 -16.72
C GLU A 42 5.18 -2.16 -15.57
N MET A 43 3.91 -1.81 -15.76
CA MET A 43 3.12 -1.01 -14.83
C MET A 43 1.96 -1.86 -14.29
N PRO A 44 1.82 -2.01 -12.96
CA PRO A 44 0.73 -2.79 -12.38
C PRO A 44 -0.62 -2.07 -12.49
N GLY A 45 -0.61 -0.74 -12.56
CA GLY A 45 -1.80 0.09 -12.69
C GLY A 45 -1.87 0.80 -14.04
N SER A 46 -2.51 1.97 -14.06
CA SER A 46 -2.56 2.78 -15.29
C SER A 46 -1.19 3.39 -15.60
N TYR A 47 -0.70 3.21 -16.82
CA TYR A 47 0.60 3.74 -17.26
C TYR A 47 0.75 5.25 -16.99
N PHE A 48 -0.22 6.05 -17.43
CA PHE A 48 -0.19 7.51 -17.27
C PHE A 48 -0.19 7.93 -15.78
N TRP A 49 -1.15 7.41 -15.01
CA TRP A 49 -1.30 7.80 -13.60
C TRP A 49 -0.18 7.29 -12.71
N THR A 50 0.39 6.12 -13.03
CA THR A 50 1.54 5.57 -12.30
C THR A 50 2.77 6.45 -12.53
N ASN A 51 3.07 6.83 -13.78
CA ASN A 51 4.18 7.73 -14.06
C ASN A 51 3.98 9.11 -13.40
N PHE A 52 2.76 9.65 -13.44
CA PHE A 52 2.45 10.91 -12.77
C PHE A 52 2.60 10.83 -11.25
N ALA A 53 2.15 9.74 -10.61
CA ALA A 53 2.37 9.52 -9.19
C ALA A 53 3.87 9.47 -8.86
N TYR A 54 4.66 8.68 -9.59
CA TYR A 54 6.10 8.58 -9.36
C TYR A 54 6.83 9.91 -9.58
N PHE A 55 6.37 10.74 -10.51
CA PHE A 55 6.87 12.10 -10.68
C PHE A 55 6.63 12.94 -9.43
N LEU A 56 5.42 12.94 -8.88
CA LEU A 56 5.10 13.67 -7.64
C LEU A 56 5.91 13.14 -6.45
N LEU A 57 6.03 11.81 -6.31
CA LEU A 57 6.82 11.19 -5.24
C LEU A 57 8.30 11.57 -5.30
N ARG A 58 8.88 11.65 -6.51
CA ARG A 58 10.26 12.13 -6.71
C ARG A 58 10.41 13.59 -6.27
N LYS A 59 9.45 14.46 -6.59
CA LYS A 59 9.46 15.86 -6.15
C LYS A 59 9.36 15.99 -4.63
N ILE A 60 8.55 15.15 -3.98
CA ILE A 60 8.45 15.10 -2.52
C ILE A 60 9.80 14.72 -1.89
N LEU A 61 10.47 13.68 -2.40
CA LEU A 61 11.79 13.28 -1.88
C LEU A 61 12.83 14.38 -2.02
N ILE A 62 12.92 15.00 -3.20
CA ILE A 62 13.87 16.10 -3.46
C ILE A 62 13.56 17.32 -2.57
N GLY A 63 12.28 17.59 -2.30
CA GLY A 63 11.88 18.66 -1.40
C GLY A 63 12.19 18.37 0.07
N GLN A 64 12.07 17.10 0.48
CA GLN A 64 12.28 16.68 1.87
C GLN A 64 13.76 16.53 2.23
N PHE A 65 14.58 16.02 1.31
CA PHE A 65 15.96 15.68 1.56
C PHE A 65 16.89 16.51 0.68
N LYS A 66 17.82 17.24 1.31
CA LYS A 66 18.87 17.98 0.61
C LYS A 66 19.80 17.04 -0.17
N SER A 67 20.09 15.88 0.38
CA SER A 67 20.85 14.80 -0.25
C SER A 67 20.21 13.46 0.08
N PHE A 68 20.14 12.58 -0.91
CA PHE A 68 19.57 11.24 -0.76
C PHE A 68 20.49 10.26 -1.48
N GLU A 69 20.93 9.22 -0.78
CA GLU A 69 21.80 8.17 -1.31
C GLU A 69 21.09 6.84 -1.21
N CYS A 70 21.13 6.07 -2.30
CA CYS A 70 20.62 4.70 -2.35
C CYS A 70 21.71 3.81 -2.92
N SER A 71 22.10 2.80 -2.15
CA SER A 71 23.12 1.81 -2.53
C SER A 71 22.51 0.42 -2.64
N GLY A 72 23.21 -0.49 -3.34
CA GLY A 72 22.79 -1.88 -3.44
C GLY A 72 21.58 -2.16 -4.34
N THR A 73 21.11 -1.18 -5.12
CA THR A 73 19.99 -1.37 -6.08
C THR A 73 20.29 -2.43 -7.13
N ASN A 74 21.57 -2.61 -7.48
CA ASN A 74 22.03 -3.64 -8.41
C ASN A 74 21.85 -5.08 -7.86
N ASN A 75 21.65 -5.24 -6.55
CA ASN A 75 21.39 -6.55 -5.93
C ASN A 75 19.92 -6.97 -6.06
N ILE A 76 19.04 -6.09 -6.57
CA ILE A 76 17.62 -6.38 -6.72
C ILE A 76 17.44 -7.22 -7.99
N PRO A 77 16.94 -8.47 -7.88
CA PRO A 77 16.78 -9.34 -9.03
C PRO A 77 15.73 -8.77 -9.99
N SER A 78 16.03 -8.79 -11.29
CA SER A 78 15.20 -8.20 -12.34
C SER A 78 14.30 -9.23 -13.06
N ASP A 79 14.56 -10.52 -12.84
CA ASP A 79 13.94 -11.69 -13.47
C ASP A 79 12.74 -12.26 -12.71
N ARG A 80 12.49 -11.78 -11.48
CA ARG A 80 11.45 -12.29 -10.57
C ARG A 80 10.81 -11.18 -9.76
N GLY A 81 9.72 -11.51 -9.05
CA GLY A 81 9.11 -10.60 -8.09
C GLY A 81 9.99 -10.39 -6.86
N SER A 82 9.95 -9.19 -6.29
CA SER A 82 10.67 -8.81 -5.06
C SER A 82 9.69 -8.34 -3.99
N LEU A 83 9.96 -8.72 -2.73
CA LEU A 83 9.29 -8.19 -1.55
C LEU A 83 10.28 -7.31 -0.79
N CYS A 84 9.94 -6.03 -0.63
CA CYS A 84 10.75 -5.10 0.14
C CYS A 84 10.32 -5.12 1.61
N ALA A 85 11.24 -5.49 2.50
CA ALA A 85 11.05 -5.43 3.94
C ALA A 85 11.98 -4.35 4.53
N ALA A 86 11.42 -3.45 5.32
CA ALA A 86 12.16 -2.35 5.93
C ALA A 86 11.56 -1.99 7.28
N TRP A 87 12.34 -1.28 8.09
CA TRP A 87 11.81 -0.65 9.29
C TRP A 87 10.84 0.47 8.90
N HIS A 88 9.71 0.57 9.61
CA HIS A 88 8.65 1.53 9.27
C HIS A 88 8.50 2.59 10.36
N THR A 89 9.32 3.65 10.30
CA THR A 89 9.30 4.76 11.25
C THR A 89 8.44 5.92 10.76
N ASN A 90 8.42 6.18 9.45
CA ASN A 90 7.59 7.20 8.83
C ASN A 90 6.60 6.58 7.84
N GLY A 91 5.30 6.72 8.17
CA GLY A 91 4.17 6.20 7.39
C GLY A 91 4.16 6.56 5.90
N LEU A 92 4.85 7.63 5.50
CA LEU A 92 4.84 8.14 4.14
C LEU A 92 6.22 8.14 3.48
N LEU A 93 7.28 8.61 4.16
CA LEU A 93 8.61 8.71 3.55
C LEU A 93 9.26 7.35 3.31
N ASP A 94 9.01 6.37 4.18
CA ASP A 94 9.57 5.02 4.03
C ASP A 94 9.09 4.35 2.74
N PRO A 95 7.77 4.22 2.46
CA PRO A 95 7.32 3.62 1.21
C PRO A 95 7.74 4.45 0.00
N ILE A 96 7.77 5.79 0.09
CA ILE A 96 8.19 6.65 -1.03
C ILE A 96 9.66 6.39 -1.39
N SER A 97 10.56 6.33 -0.41
CA SER A 97 11.98 6.10 -0.63
C SER A 97 12.24 4.73 -1.29
N ILE A 98 11.51 3.70 -0.88
CA ILE A 98 11.58 2.38 -1.51
C ILE A 98 11.01 2.44 -2.94
N MET A 99 9.81 2.99 -3.11
CA MET A 99 9.11 3.04 -4.40
C MET A 99 9.93 3.75 -5.47
N VAL A 100 10.50 4.92 -5.16
CA VAL A 100 11.18 5.74 -6.16
C VAL A 100 12.51 5.13 -6.62
N ASN A 101 13.20 4.38 -5.76
CA ASN A 101 14.53 3.83 -6.01
C ASN A 101 14.53 2.37 -6.47
N HIS A 102 13.43 1.65 -6.30
CA HIS A 102 13.32 0.28 -6.80
C HIS A 102 13.25 0.26 -8.35
N PRO A 103 13.92 -0.70 -9.01
CA PRO A 103 13.99 -0.76 -10.48
C PRO A 103 12.63 -1.13 -11.13
N LYS A 104 11.73 -1.77 -10.39
CA LYS A 104 10.39 -2.15 -10.83
C LYS A 104 9.31 -1.37 -10.07
N LYS A 105 8.12 -1.24 -10.67
CA LYS A 105 6.97 -0.56 -10.08
C LYS A 105 6.20 -1.50 -9.16
N PHE A 106 5.78 -0.98 -8.00
CA PHE A 106 5.12 -1.78 -6.97
C PHE A 106 3.63 -1.97 -7.19
N VAL A 107 3.16 -3.18 -6.88
CA VAL A 107 1.81 -3.42 -6.37
C VAL A 107 1.85 -3.18 -4.87
N ILE A 108 0.98 -2.30 -4.37
CA ILE A 108 0.98 -1.92 -2.94
C ILE A 108 -0.16 -2.64 -2.24
N GLY A 109 0.16 -3.44 -1.24
CA GLY A 109 -0.83 -3.93 -0.28
C GLY A 109 -1.07 -2.86 0.78
N GLY A 110 -2.32 -2.53 1.06
CA GLY A 110 -2.63 -1.61 2.16
C GLY A 110 -4.02 -1.82 2.71
N ARG A 111 -4.27 -1.21 3.88
CA ARG A 111 -5.53 -1.39 4.59
C ARG A 111 -6.72 -0.99 3.70
N HIS A 112 -7.78 -1.79 3.79
CA HIS A 112 -8.98 -1.61 2.99
C HIS A 112 -9.60 -0.20 3.16
N ASP A 113 -9.49 0.41 4.35
CA ASP A 113 -10.06 1.73 4.63
C ASP A 113 -9.35 2.86 3.87
N LEU A 114 -8.04 2.73 3.62
CA LEU A 114 -7.27 3.68 2.81
C LEU A 114 -7.74 3.67 1.34
N ALA A 115 -8.11 2.50 0.82
CA ALA A 115 -8.62 2.35 -0.55
C ALA A 115 -10.02 2.96 -0.74
N THR A 116 -10.75 3.26 0.33
CA THR A 116 -12.14 3.75 0.25
C THR A 116 -12.29 5.26 0.49
N ARG A 117 -11.21 5.96 0.86
CA ARG A 117 -11.19 7.43 1.04
C ARG A 117 -11.23 8.16 -0.32
N PRO A 118 -11.79 9.38 -0.43
CA PRO A 118 -11.99 10.04 -1.73
C PRO A 118 -10.71 10.25 -2.55
N LEU A 119 -9.68 10.84 -1.93
CA LEU A 119 -8.40 11.11 -2.60
C LEU A 119 -7.51 9.86 -2.65
N LEU A 120 -7.31 9.20 -1.51
CA LEU A 120 -6.45 8.01 -1.44
C LEU A 120 -7.02 6.84 -2.25
N GLY A 121 -8.34 6.67 -2.28
CA GLY A 121 -9.00 5.65 -3.07
C GLY A 121 -8.91 5.88 -4.58
N PHE A 122 -8.90 7.15 -5.03
CA PHE A 122 -8.63 7.46 -6.44
C PHE A 122 -7.24 6.94 -6.84
N TRP A 123 -6.22 7.27 -6.05
CA TRP A 123 -4.84 6.83 -6.29
C TRP A 123 -4.68 5.32 -6.13
N ALA A 124 -5.27 4.73 -5.09
CA ALA A 124 -5.27 3.30 -4.84
C ALA A 124 -5.73 2.51 -6.07
N ARG A 125 -6.85 2.92 -6.69
CA ARG A 125 -7.36 2.28 -7.92
C ARG A 125 -6.43 2.48 -9.11
N LYS A 126 -5.81 3.66 -9.25
CA LYS A 126 -4.92 3.94 -10.40
C LYS A 126 -3.56 3.26 -10.29
N LEU A 127 -3.09 2.97 -9.07
CA LEU A 127 -1.83 2.30 -8.77
C LEU A 127 -1.99 0.81 -8.49
N ALA A 128 -3.17 0.24 -8.77
CA ALA A 128 -3.49 -1.17 -8.52
C ALA A 128 -3.20 -1.64 -7.08
N MET A 129 -3.46 -0.78 -6.10
CA MET A 129 -3.35 -1.12 -4.68
C MET A 129 -4.31 -2.27 -4.36
N GLN A 130 -3.78 -3.32 -3.73
CA GLN A 130 -4.56 -4.45 -3.27
C GLN A 130 -5.06 -4.19 -1.84
N PRO A 131 -6.38 -4.21 -1.61
CA PRO A 131 -6.91 -4.05 -0.27
C PRO A 131 -6.60 -5.30 0.56
N VAL A 132 -5.94 -5.11 1.70
CA VAL A 132 -5.71 -6.16 2.70
C VAL A 132 -6.80 -6.02 3.76
N VAL A 133 -7.53 -7.11 3.96
CA VAL A 133 -8.59 -7.25 4.98
C VAL A 133 -8.05 -8.10 6.12
N ARG A 134 -8.24 -7.65 7.36
CA ARG A 134 -7.84 -8.40 8.56
C ARG A 134 -9.01 -9.25 9.05
N LYS A 135 -8.71 -10.36 9.73
CA LYS A 135 -9.72 -11.23 10.35
C LYS A 135 -10.65 -10.46 11.31
N ALA A 136 -10.13 -9.47 12.02
CA ALA A 136 -10.92 -8.61 12.90
C ALA A 136 -11.96 -7.73 12.18
N GLU A 137 -11.84 -7.57 10.86
CA GLU A 137 -12.71 -6.71 10.04
C GLU A 137 -13.83 -7.53 9.35
N LEU A 138 -13.77 -8.86 9.40
CA LEU A 138 -14.76 -9.81 8.87
C LEU A 138 -15.76 -10.21 9.96
#